data_AF-W4K902-F1
#
_entry.id   AF-W4K902-F1
#
_cell.length_a   1.000
_cell.length_b   1.000
_cell.length_c   1.000
_cell.angle_alpha   90.00
_cell.angle_beta   90.00
_cell.angle_gamma   90.00
#
_symmetry.space_group_name_H-M   'P 1'
#
loop_
_entity.id
_entity.type
_entity.pdbx_description
1 polymer ?
#
loop_
_entity_poly.entity_id
_entity_poly.type
_entity_poly.pdbx_seq_one_letter_code
_entity_poly.pdbx_strand_id
1 'polypeptide(L)'
;MAYSYPHSRSSRDPRQSSWHFRRDTTLDGLPPDRDIKDGLNKSNPVDTLSIHSAINQRSTTTSSTDLEHLEYIGSYNWTNASDAAEIIVPGSAPEWTDRSLPIKLSPDRGVRFSHQNGFKSPSSILLPLFKSVDVLNKEVDWPSVDFVTDRSGLRKIMRWVSAGDVWDFRIDMELAGKQTVLFNRWDARTREIMPGYTYGFNFEKAMTVAVPGCEKGTGHHRIVKYARAHDFCGLKLVVRFEVDACLPSATPKRSAFPVKQSSNPDDLADILAGINITPQDPATGSSSQLRILRAGVEQPQASIIELTTRSENRINQLVWTEIFPQLYLSQTLHFYVGIHSRGRFYEIRKQRLDSLEMVSQREQAETSFKKLGMALRMIQKLVIKHGQAARLSLVCERGKLMVYERVSTQSCLPAEVMRRFEK
;
A
#
# COMPACT_ATOMS: atom_id res chain seq x y z
N MET A 1 -5.23 4.15 -6.36
CA MET A 1 -5.47 3.34 -7.57
C MET A 1 -5.80 1.90 -7.22
N ALA A 2 -7.09 1.61 -7.06
CA ALA A 2 -7.61 0.26 -6.98
C ALA A 2 -7.47 -0.50 -8.32
N TYR A 3 -6.37 -1.25 -8.50
CA TYR A 3 -6.29 -2.28 -9.55
C TYR A 3 -7.39 -3.33 -9.31
N SER A 4 -8.53 -3.16 -9.96
CA SER A 4 -9.51 -4.22 -10.15
C SER A 4 -9.03 -5.01 -11.36
N TYR A 5 -8.52 -6.22 -11.14
CA TYR A 5 -8.11 -7.12 -12.20
C TYR A 5 -9.24 -7.28 -13.23
N PRO A 6 -8.93 -7.26 -14.54
CA PRO A 6 -9.93 -7.51 -15.56
C PRO A 6 -10.53 -8.91 -15.36
N HIS A 7 -11.82 -8.95 -15.05
CA HIS A 7 -12.61 -10.15 -14.93
C HIS A 7 -12.60 -10.94 -16.23
N SER A 8 -12.11 -12.18 -16.15
CA SER A 8 -12.61 -13.25 -17.02
C SER A 8 -12.71 -14.54 -16.22
N ARG A 9 -13.90 -15.15 -16.30
CA ARG A 9 -14.29 -16.55 -16.02
C ARG A 9 -14.98 -16.81 -14.67
N SER A 10 -16.31 -16.80 -14.74
CA SER A 10 -17.22 -17.60 -13.90
C SER A 10 -17.99 -18.58 -14.81
N SER A 11 -18.29 -19.76 -14.26
CA SER A 11 -19.06 -20.90 -14.77
C SER A 11 -18.56 -21.60 -16.05
N ARG A 12 -18.14 -22.86 -15.86
CA ARG A 12 -17.79 -23.83 -16.91
C ARG A 12 -19.06 -24.28 -17.65
N ASP A 13 -19.15 -23.98 -18.93
CA ASP A 13 -20.01 -24.68 -19.88
C ASP A 13 -19.17 -25.81 -20.54
N PRO A 14 -19.59 -27.10 -20.54
CA PRO A 14 -18.72 -28.22 -20.93
C PRO A 14 -18.48 -28.39 -22.43
N ARG A 15 -18.83 -27.43 -23.30
CA ARG A 15 -18.70 -27.59 -24.75
C ARG A 15 -18.15 -26.33 -25.43
N GLN A 16 -16.87 -26.05 -25.24
CA GLN A 16 -16.10 -25.32 -26.25
C GLN A 16 -14.62 -25.68 -26.15
N SER A 17 -14.11 -26.12 -27.29
CA SER A 17 -12.78 -26.66 -27.53
C SER A 17 -11.65 -25.66 -27.25
N SER A 18 -10.50 -26.25 -26.94
CA SER A 18 -9.22 -25.66 -26.55
C SER A 18 -8.83 -24.36 -27.26
N TRP A 19 -8.71 -23.28 -26.47
CA TRP A 19 -7.81 -22.16 -26.77
C TRP A 19 -6.99 -21.86 -25.52
N HIS A 20 -5.87 -22.58 -25.39
CA HIS A 20 -4.82 -22.25 -24.43
C HIS A 20 -4.05 -21.03 -24.96
N PHE A 21 -4.38 -19.83 -24.50
CA PHE A 21 -3.49 -18.69 -24.65
C PHE A 21 -2.31 -18.86 -23.68
N ARG A 22 -1.20 -19.44 -24.15
CA ARG A 22 0.12 -19.06 -23.66
C ARG A 22 0.26 -17.57 -23.93
N ARG A 23 0.22 -16.72 -22.90
CA ARG A 23 0.71 -15.35 -23.04
C ARG A 23 2.21 -15.46 -23.25
N ASP A 24 2.63 -15.24 -24.48
CA ASP A 24 4.04 -15.13 -24.83
C ASP A 24 4.58 -13.86 -24.15
N THR A 25 5.38 -14.04 -23.09
CA THR A 25 5.92 -12.97 -22.24
C THR A 25 6.99 -12.13 -22.95
N THR A 26 7.25 -12.37 -24.23
CA THR A 26 8.31 -11.73 -25.01
C THR A 26 7.87 -10.49 -25.80
N LEU A 27 6.56 -10.25 -25.99
CA LEU A 27 6.05 -9.19 -26.88
C LEU A 27 6.04 -7.77 -26.29
N ASP A 28 6.27 -7.67 -24.98
CA ASP A 28 5.96 -6.48 -24.19
C ASP A 28 7.22 -5.73 -23.72
N GLY A 29 8.42 -6.30 -23.91
CA GLY A 29 9.70 -5.71 -23.47
C GLY A 29 9.89 -5.62 -21.94
N LEU A 30 8.93 -6.12 -21.15
CA LEU A 30 9.04 -6.27 -19.70
C LEU A 30 9.55 -7.68 -19.34
N PRO A 31 10.28 -7.83 -18.21
CA PRO A 31 10.65 -9.15 -17.71
C PRO A 31 9.42 -10.05 -17.46
N PRO A 32 9.55 -11.39 -17.59
CA PRO A 32 8.49 -12.32 -17.24
C PRO A 32 8.12 -12.25 -15.76
N ASP A 33 6.95 -12.80 -15.42
CA ASP A 33 6.55 -12.95 -14.02
C ASP A 33 7.55 -13.82 -13.24
N ARG A 34 7.94 -13.34 -12.06
CA ARG A 34 8.71 -14.15 -11.13
C ARG A 34 7.84 -15.28 -10.58
N ASP A 35 8.45 -16.45 -10.44
CA ASP A 35 7.84 -17.59 -9.75
C ASP A 35 7.52 -17.21 -8.30
N ILE A 36 6.32 -17.54 -7.81
CA ILE A 36 5.87 -17.14 -6.47
C ILE A 36 6.77 -17.74 -5.37
N LYS A 37 7.43 -18.86 -5.66
CA LYS A 37 8.38 -19.54 -4.76
C LYS A 37 9.83 -19.19 -5.04
N ASP A 38 10.10 -18.17 -5.84
CA ASP A 38 11.45 -17.73 -6.13
C ASP A 38 12.18 -17.28 -4.84
N GLY A 39 13.41 -17.75 -4.64
CA GLY A 39 14.18 -17.48 -3.42
C GLY A 39 13.64 -18.12 -2.13
N LEU A 40 12.76 -19.13 -2.22
CA LEU A 40 12.28 -19.92 -1.07
C LEU A 40 12.95 -21.29 -1.01
N ASN A 41 13.09 -21.84 0.19
CA ASN A 41 13.46 -23.25 0.37
C ASN A 41 12.27 -24.13 -0.06
N LYS A 42 12.35 -24.69 -1.27
CA LYS A 42 11.21 -25.39 -1.93
C LYS A 42 10.94 -26.79 -1.39
N SER A 43 11.82 -27.31 -0.54
CA SER A 43 11.83 -28.72 -0.11
C SER A 43 10.52 -29.13 0.58
N ASN A 44 9.93 -28.25 1.41
CA ASN A 44 8.57 -28.32 1.95
C ASN A 44 8.21 -27.01 2.67
N PRO A 45 6.92 -26.64 2.79
CA PRO A 45 6.51 -25.55 3.67
C PRO A 45 6.83 -25.91 5.13
N VAL A 46 7.32 -24.95 5.91
CA VAL A 46 7.60 -25.11 7.34
C VAL A 46 6.35 -25.07 8.20
N ASP A 47 5.26 -24.51 7.68
CA ASP A 47 3.94 -24.53 8.32
C ASP A 47 2.82 -24.35 7.27
N THR A 48 1.58 -24.64 7.65
CA THR A 48 0.37 -24.36 6.86
C THR A 48 -0.70 -23.80 7.76
N LEU A 49 -1.17 -22.59 7.44
CA LEU A 49 -2.21 -21.92 8.20
C LEU A 49 -3.60 -22.29 7.67
N SER A 50 -4.50 -22.63 8.59
CA SER A 50 -5.93 -22.86 8.31
C SER A 50 -6.77 -21.96 9.20
N ILE A 51 -7.63 -21.14 8.58
CA ILE A 51 -8.53 -20.25 9.32
C ILE A 51 -9.55 -21.03 10.17
N HIS A 52 -9.95 -22.22 9.72
CA HIS A 52 -10.89 -23.08 10.44
C HIS A 52 -10.32 -23.54 11.80
N SER A 53 -9.00 -23.78 11.86
CA SER A 53 -8.33 -24.16 13.10
C SER A 53 -8.38 -23.05 14.16
N ALA A 54 -8.52 -21.78 13.76
CA ALA A 54 -8.63 -20.65 14.66
C ALA A 54 -10.06 -20.32 15.06
N ILE A 55 -11.06 -20.58 14.21
CA ILE A 55 -12.49 -20.42 14.55
C ILE A 55 -12.89 -21.37 15.69
N ASN A 56 -12.26 -22.54 15.78
CA ASN A 56 -12.51 -23.52 16.84
C ASN A 56 -11.81 -23.17 18.18
N GLN A 57 -10.87 -22.23 18.19
CA GLN A 57 -10.30 -21.68 19.42
C GLN A 57 -11.25 -20.58 19.90
N ARG A 58 -12.08 -20.88 20.90
CA ARG A 58 -13.01 -19.91 21.54
C ARG A 58 -12.24 -18.65 21.95
N SER A 59 -12.33 -17.59 21.15
CA SER A 59 -12.02 -16.24 21.63
C SER A 59 -13.22 -15.78 22.44
N THR A 60 -13.05 -15.71 23.76
CA THR A 60 -14.06 -15.24 24.71
C THR A 60 -14.25 -13.72 24.69
N THR A 61 -13.51 -13.01 23.84
CA THR A 61 -13.59 -11.55 23.71
C THR A 61 -14.21 -11.18 22.36
N THR A 62 -15.34 -10.48 22.42
CA THR A 62 -15.96 -9.79 21.28
C THR A 62 -15.03 -8.66 20.87
N SER A 63 -14.03 -8.95 20.05
CA SER A 63 -13.09 -7.94 19.60
C SER A 63 -13.76 -7.05 18.56
N SER A 64 -13.95 -5.76 18.87
CA SER A 64 -14.45 -4.76 17.92
C SER A 64 -13.55 -4.72 16.68
N THR A 65 -14.15 -4.51 15.52
CA THR A 65 -13.50 -4.31 14.20
C THR A 65 -13.60 -2.84 13.77
N ASP A 66 -14.06 -1.98 14.68
CA ASP A 66 -14.19 -0.56 14.45
C ASP A 66 -12.80 0.08 14.33
N LEU A 67 -12.74 1.08 13.46
CA LEU A 67 -11.55 1.85 13.16
C LEU A 67 -11.89 3.31 13.38
N GLU A 68 -11.79 3.73 14.63
CA GLU A 68 -12.16 5.09 15.02
C GLU A 68 -10.89 5.93 15.18
N HIS A 69 -10.55 6.67 14.13
CA HIS A 69 -9.43 7.62 14.06
C HIS A 69 -8.07 6.95 13.84
N LEU A 70 -7.58 7.07 12.60
CA LEU A 70 -6.19 6.76 12.27
C LEU A 70 -5.31 7.95 12.60
N GLU A 71 -4.21 7.71 13.31
CA GLU A 71 -3.18 8.70 13.59
C GLU A 71 -2.25 8.82 12.37
N TYR A 72 -2.16 10.02 11.78
CA TYR A 72 -1.18 10.28 10.73
C TYR A 72 0.22 10.37 11.34
N ILE A 73 1.15 9.53 10.85
CA ILE A 73 2.54 9.51 11.31
C ILE A 73 3.55 9.81 10.19
N GLY A 74 3.09 9.89 8.93
CA GLY A 74 3.90 10.42 7.85
C GLY A 74 3.33 10.17 6.47
N SER A 75 4.01 10.71 5.47
CA SER A 75 3.73 10.43 4.07
C SER A 75 4.94 10.76 3.21
N TYR A 76 4.88 10.34 1.94
CA TYR A 76 5.85 10.73 0.94
C TYR A 76 5.32 10.57 -0.49
N ASN A 77 5.92 11.27 -1.45
CA ASN A 77 5.77 10.96 -2.87
C ASN A 77 7.06 10.36 -3.42
N TRP A 78 6.97 9.34 -4.27
CA TRP A 78 8.11 8.98 -5.14
C TRP A 78 8.30 10.00 -6.25
N THR A 79 9.55 10.25 -6.65
CA THR A 79 9.85 11.07 -7.83
C THR A 79 10.22 10.22 -9.06
N ASN A 80 10.14 10.86 -10.23
CA ASN A 80 10.63 10.31 -11.49
C ASN A 80 12.14 10.45 -11.70
N ALA A 81 12.93 10.73 -10.66
CA ALA A 81 14.39 10.73 -10.78
C ALA A 81 14.86 9.37 -11.33
N SER A 82 15.66 9.41 -12.40
CA SER A 82 16.14 8.24 -13.13
C SER A 82 17.27 7.52 -12.38
N ASP A 83 18.05 8.26 -11.60
CA ASP A 83 19.37 7.80 -11.15
C ASP A 83 19.44 7.52 -9.64
N ALA A 84 18.38 7.86 -8.88
CA ALA A 84 18.34 7.65 -7.44
C ALA A 84 16.94 7.27 -6.94
N ALA A 85 16.90 6.45 -5.89
CA ALA A 85 15.70 6.32 -5.06
C ALA A 85 15.49 7.65 -4.34
N GLU A 86 14.49 8.43 -4.75
CA GLU A 86 14.23 9.77 -4.23
C GLU A 86 12.74 9.93 -3.87
N ILE A 87 12.50 10.46 -2.66
CA ILE A 87 11.17 10.75 -2.16
C ILE A 87 11.03 12.22 -1.73
N ILE A 88 9.81 12.73 -1.80
CA ILE A 88 9.41 14.03 -1.26
C ILE A 88 8.67 13.80 0.06
N VAL A 89 9.06 14.47 1.15
CA VAL A 89 8.48 14.31 2.49
C VAL A 89 8.06 15.68 3.06
N PRO A 90 6.83 15.83 3.60
CA PRO A 90 5.76 14.82 3.65
C PRO A 90 5.23 14.44 2.26
N GLY A 91 5.54 15.23 1.23
CA GLY A 91 4.82 15.12 -0.03
C GLY A 91 3.33 15.43 0.15
N SER A 92 2.55 15.28 -0.91
CA SER A 92 1.10 15.48 -0.91
C SER A 92 0.43 14.70 -2.03
N ALA A 93 -0.77 14.20 -1.77
CA ALA A 93 -1.67 13.74 -2.82
C ALA A 93 -2.11 14.96 -3.65
N PRO A 94 -2.34 14.82 -4.97
CA PRO A 94 -2.77 15.95 -5.79
C PRO A 94 -4.18 16.41 -5.39
N GLU A 95 -4.45 17.71 -5.56
CA GLU A 95 -5.74 18.32 -5.21
C GLU A 95 -6.78 18.05 -6.30
N TRP A 96 -7.96 17.62 -5.88
CA TRP A 96 -9.13 17.45 -6.73
C TRP A 96 -9.60 18.80 -7.27
N THR A 97 -9.62 18.95 -8.59
CA THR A 97 -9.97 20.23 -9.23
C THR A 97 -11.46 20.40 -9.51
N ASP A 98 -12.26 19.36 -9.28
CA ASP A 98 -13.69 19.28 -9.64
C ASP A 98 -14.00 19.77 -11.06
N ARG A 99 -13.16 19.36 -12.01
CA ARG A 99 -13.24 19.81 -13.40
C ARG A 99 -14.62 19.50 -14.00
N SER A 100 -15.19 20.48 -14.70
CA SER A 100 -16.50 20.34 -15.36
C SER A 100 -16.51 19.25 -16.42
N LEU A 101 -17.61 18.50 -16.47
CA LEU A 101 -17.90 17.46 -17.45
C LEU A 101 -18.84 17.98 -18.55
N PRO A 102 -18.84 17.36 -19.75
CA PRO A 102 -18.10 16.16 -20.13
C PRO A 102 -16.65 16.44 -20.55
N ILE A 103 -15.77 15.45 -20.33
CA ILE A 103 -14.40 15.46 -20.85
C ILE A 103 -14.11 14.18 -21.64
N LYS A 104 -13.32 14.29 -22.70
CA LYS A 104 -12.85 13.14 -23.47
C LYS A 104 -11.38 12.89 -23.15
N LEU A 105 -11.07 11.69 -22.69
CA LEU A 105 -9.72 11.27 -22.33
C LEU A 105 -9.27 10.12 -23.22
N SER A 106 -7.97 10.09 -23.50
CA SER A 106 -7.31 8.96 -24.15
C SER A 106 -7.25 7.76 -23.20
N PRO A 107 -7.32 6.53 -23.72
CA PRO A 107 -7.10 5.34 -22.89
C PRO A 107 -5.67 5.29 -22.35
N ASP A 108 -5.50 4.66 -21.20
CA ASP A 108 -4.20 4.47 -20.56
C ASP A 108 -3.32 3.54 -21.41
N ARG A 109 -2.12 4.01 -21.73
CA ARG A 109 -1.13 3.29 -22.53
C ARG A 109 0.26 3.38 -21.90
N GLY A 110 1.11 2.42 -22.24
CA GLY A 110 2.51 2.38 -21.83
C GLY A 110 2.74 1.68 -20.51
N VAL A 111 3.97 1.76 -20.02
CA VAL A 111 4.42 1.08 -18.81
C VAL A 111 4.03 1.89 -17.56
N ARG A 112 3.51 1.21 -16.55
CA ARG A 112 3.17 1.76 -15.24
C ARG A 112 3.73 0.89 -14.12
N PHE A 113 3.96 1.48 -12.96
CA PHE A 113 4.34 0.74 -11.77
C PHE A 113 3.10 0.09 -11.16
N SER A 114 3.09 -1.24 -11.05
CA SER A 114 2.12 -1.96 -10.23
C SER A 114 2.59 -2.02 -8.76
N HIS A 115 3.90 -1.93 -8.53
CA HIS A 115 4.51 -1.87 -7.20
C HIS A 115 5.71 -0.91 -7.20
N GLN A 116 5.45 0.38 -6.98
CA GLN A 116 6.47 1.43 -7.06
C GLN A 116 7.55 1.29 -5.98
N ASN A 117 7.18 1.00 -4.73
CA ASN A 117 8.15 0.82 -3.64
C ASN A 117 9.13 -0.33 -3.92
N GLY A 118 8.65 -1.49 -4.36
CA GLY A 118 9.50 -2.63 -4.74
C GLY A 118 10.28 -2.43 -6.03
N PHE A 119 9.89 -1.49 -6.90
CA PHE A 119 10.71 -1.10 -8.05
C PHE A 119 11.84 -0.15 -7.66
N LYS A 120 11.52 0.90 -6.88
CA LYS A 120 12.45 1.99 -6.53
C LYS A 120 13.35 1.65 -5.34
N SER A 121 12.92 0.75 -4.46
CA SER A 121 13.66 0.30 -3.27
C SER A 121 13.49 -1.22 -3.06
N PRO A 122 14.02 -2.05 -4.00
CA PRO A 122 13.79 -3.50 -4.00
C PRO A 122 14.41 -4.23 -2.79
N SER A 123 15.50 -3.71 -2.22
CA SER A 123 16.17 -4.29 -1.05
C SER A 123 15.49 -3.93 0.28
N SER A 124 14.70 -2.85 0.33
CA SER A 124 14.02 -2.41 1.54
C SER A 124 12.75 -1.64 1.21
N ILE A 125 11.66 -2.37 0.97
CA ILE A 125 10.37 -1.83 0.51
C ILE A 125 9.73 -0.90 1.56
N LEU A 126 9.95 -1.19 2.85
CA LEU A 126 9.41 -0.41 3.96
C LEU A 126 10.33 0.76 4.37
N LEU A 127 11.56 0.86 3.87
CA LEU A 127 12.50 1.93 4.27
C LEU A 127 11.94 3.36 4.08
N PRO A 128 11.27 3.71 2.95
CA PRO A 128 10.69 5.04 2.79
C PRO A 128 9.67 5.40 3.87
N LEU A 129 8.95 4.40 4.42
CA LEU A 129 8.01 4.61 5.52
C LEU A 129 8.74 5.17 6.74
N PHE A 130 9.77 4.47 7.21
CA PHE A 130 10.53 4.87 8.39
C PHE A 130 11.23 6.21 8.20
N LYS A 131 11.87 6.42 7.04
CA LYS A 131 12.56 7.69 6.75
C LYS A 131 11.58 8.88 6.72
N SER A 132 10.35 8.67 6.26
CA SER A 132 9.34 9.73 6.26
C SER A 132 8.88 10.09 7.67
N VAL A 133 8.69 9.08 8.54
CA VAL A 133 8.36 9.29 9.96
C VAL A 133 9.47 10.07 10.67
N ASP A 134 10.74 9.74 10.42
CA ASP A 134 11.90 10.44 11.00
C ASP A 134 11.94 11.91 10.63
N VAL A 135 11.77 12.20 9.33
CA VAL A 135 11.87 13.55 8.77
C VAL A 135 10.81 14.48 9.33
N LEU A 136 9.63 13.93 9.66
CA LEU A 136 8.50 14.62 10.27
C LEU A 136 8.56 14.63 11.81
N ASN A 137 9.56 13.97 12.39
CA ASN A 137 9.79 13.87 13.83
C ASN A 137 8.53 13.41 14.60
N LYS A 138 7.79 12.43 14.06
CA LYS A 138 6.62 11.86 14.73
C LYS A 138 7.09 10.74 15.67
N GLU A 139 6.68 10.82 16.93
CA GLU A 139 7.05 9.82 17.93
C GLU A 139 6.21 8.55 17.76
N VAL A 140 6.90 7.41 17.63
CA VAL A 140 6.28 6.09 17.52
C VAL A 140 7.02 5.13 18.44
N ASP A 141 6.27 4.52 19.37
CA ASP A 141 6.73 3.40 20.20
C ASP A 141 6.76 2.13 19.35
N TRP A 142 7.78 2.02 18.50
CA TRP A 142 7.99 0.90 17.58
C TRP A 142 7.98 -0.47 18.27
N PRO A 143 8.61 -0.68 19.45
CA PRO A 143 8.56 -1.96 20.14
C PRO A 143 7.14 -2.42 20.51
N SER A 144 6.17 -1.51 20.65
CA SER A 144 4.78 -1.88 20.95
C SER A 144 3.89 -2.14 19.73
N VAL A 145 4.38 -1.87 18.51
CA VAL A 145 3.64 -2.15 17.27
C VAL A 145 3.58 -3.65 17.00
N ASP A 146 2.41 -4.18 16.64
CA ASP A 146 2.24 -5.58 16.27
C ASP A 146 2.65 -5.84 14.82
N PHE A 147 2.30 -4.92 13.91
CA PHE A 147 2.53 -5.07 12.47
C PHE A 147 2.91 -3.75 11.81
N VAL A 148 3.90 -3.80 10.92
CA VAL A 148 4.18 -2.75 9.93
C VAL A 148 3.91 -3.32 8.54
N THR A 149 2.98 -2.72 7.81
CA THR A 149 2.45 -3.32 6.56
C THR A 149 1.96 -2.29 5.56
N ASP A 150 1.67 -2.76 4.36
CA ASP A 150 0.86 -2.03 3.38
C ASP A 150 -0.61 -2.44 3.48
N ARG A 151 -1.54 -1.53 3.18
CA ARG A 151 -2.98 -1.85 3.03
C ARG A 151 -3.21 -3.03 2.08
N SER A 152 -2.39 -3.16 1.03
CA SER A 152 -2.46 -4.29 0.10
C SER A 152 -2.17 -5.64 0.77
N GLY A 153 -1.28 -5.68 1.77
CA GLY A 153 -1.01 -6.89 2.55
C GLY A 153 -2.23 -7.32 3.35
N LEU A 154 -2.87 -6.37 4.04
CA LEU A 154 -4.11 -6.62 4.78
C LEU A 154 -5.23 -7.13 3.86
N ARG A 155 -5.39 -6.52 2.68
CA ARG A 155 -6.40 -6.96 1.70
C ARG A 155 -6.13 -8.35 1.13
N LYS A 156 -4.86 -8.73 0.90
CA LYS A 156 -4.50 -10.10 0.49
C LYS A 156 -4.94 -11.13 1.54
N ILE A 157 -4.67 -10.87 2.82
CA ILE A 157 -5.14 -11.74 3.93
C ILE A 157 -6.66 -11.73 4.03
N MET A 158 -7.30 -10.56 3.85
CA MET A 158 -8.76 -10.46 3.89
C MET A 158 -9.43 -11.34 2.83
N ARG A 159 -8.95 -11.29 1.58
CA ARG A 159 -9.45 -12.18 0.50
C ARG A 159 -9.32 -13.66 0.88
N TRP A 160 -8.18 -14.03 1.48
CA TRP A 160 -7.96 -15.41 1.93
C TRP A 160 -8.98 -15.86 2.99
N VAL A 161 -9.30 -15.02 3.98
CA VAL A 161 -10.25 -15.40 5.05
C VAL A 161 -11.72 -15.35 4.63
N SER A 162 -12.05 -14.62 3.56
CA SER A 162 -13.42 -14.46 3.07
C SER A 162 -13.95 -15.64 2.24
N ALA A 163 -13.18 -16.74 2.11
CA ALA A 163 -13.59 -18.00 1.47
C ALA A 163 -14.03 -17.91 -0.01
N GLY A 164 -13.56 -16.88 -0.73
CA GLY A 164 -13.78 -16.73 -2.18
C GLY A 164 -12.64 -17.31 -3.02
N ASP A 165 -12.69 -17.09 -4.34
CA ASP A 165 -11.58 -17.37 -5.24
C ASP A 165 -10.38 -16.50 -4.88
N VAL A 166 -9.45 -17.06 -4.11
CA VAL A 166 -8.24 -16.36 -3.65
C VAL A 166 -7.20 -16.40 -4.75
N TRP A 167 -6.76 -15.23 -5.21
CA TRP A 167 -5.60 -15.15 -6.08
C TRP A 167 -4.34 -15.56 -5.34
N ASP A 168 -3.43 -16.20 -6.05
CA ASP A 168 -2.12 -16.54 -5.50
C ASP A 168 -1.40 -15.25 -5.10
N PHE A 169 -0.85 -15.24 -3.89
CA PHE A 169 -0.11 -14.10 -3.38
C PHE A 169 1.01 -14.53 -2.45
N ARG A 170 2.02 -13.66 -2.34
CA ARG A 170 3.08 -13.81 -1.37
C ARG A 170 3.27 -12.54 -0.55
N ILE A 171 3.60 -12.72 0.72
CA ILE A 171 4.02 -11.67 1.65
C ILE A 171 5.28 -12.18 2.34
N ASP A 172 6.37 -11.45 2.21
CA ASP A 172 7.60 -11.75 2.96
C ASP A 172 7.47 -11.18 4.37
N MET A 173 7.92 -11.95 5.36
CA MET A 173 7.73 -11.66 6.78
C MET A 173 9.05 -11.76 7.52
N GLU A 174 9.26 -10.82 8.42
CA GLU A 174 10.40 -10.79 9.33
C GLU A 174 9.95 -10.29 10.70
N LEU A 175 10.49 -10.89 11.76
CA LEU A 175 10.27 -10.44 13.13
C LEU A 175 11.26 -9.34 13.47
N ALA A 176 10.75 -8.15 13.77
CA ALA A 176 11.52 -7.04 14.32
C ALA A 176 11.28 -6.93 15.83
N GLY A 177 12.36 -6.90 16.60
CA GLY A 177 12.28 -6.92 18.07
C GLY A 177 11.56 -8.17 18.58
N LYS A 178 10.77 -8.03 19.65
CA LYS A 178 10.15 -9.17 20.34
C LYS A 178 8.81 -9.61 19.74
N GLN A 179 8.11 -8.74 18.99
CA GLN A 179 6.73 -9.01 18.58
C GLN A 179 6.30 -8.41 17.25
N THR A 180 7.03 -7.43 16.70
CA THR A 180 6.56 -6.71 15.53
C THR A 180 6.83 -7.51 14.27
N VAL A 181 5.79 -7.77 13.49
CA VAL A 181 5.93 -8.45 12.19
C VAL A 181 5.96 -7.42 11.07
N LEU A 182 7.04 -7.46 10.28
CA LEU A 182 7.17 -6.66 9.08
C LEU A 182 6.56 -7.42 7.90
N PHE A 183 5.47 -6.91 7.34
CA PHE A 183 4.87 -7.43 6.11
C PHE A 183 5.46 -6.71 4.90
N ASN A 184 6.37 -7.40 4.21
CA ASN A 184 7.00 -6.91 3.00
C ASN A 184 6.23 -7.42 1.78
N ARG A 185 5.70 -6.47 1.01
CA ARG A 185 4.94 -6.77 -0.20
C ARG A 185 5.81 -7.48 -1.23
N TRP A 186 5.40 -8.69 -1.63
CA TRP A 186 5.97 -9.38 -2.77
C TRP A 186 4.93 -9.44 -3.89
N ASP A 187 5.36 -9.10 -5.11
CA ASP A 187 4.56 -9.28 -6.33
C ASP A 187 5.45 -9.86 -7.44
N ALA A 188 4.85 -10.65 -8.34
CA ALA A 188 5.57 -11.32 -9.43
C ALA A 188 6.25 -10.33 -10.39
N ARG A 189 5.66 -9.14 -10.55
CA ARG A 189 6.17 -8.01 -11.32
C ARG A 189 5.96 -6.71 -10.56
N THR A 190 6.79 -5.71 -10.85
CA THR A 190 6.69 -4.35 -10.28
C THR A 190 6.21 -3.32 -11.29
N ARG A 191 6.14 -3.70 -12.57
CA ARG A 191 5.69 -2.90 -13.71
C ARG A 191 4.73 -3.69 -14.58
N GLU A 192 3.79 -2.99 -15.19
CA GLU A 192 2.76 -3.54 -16.07
C GLU A 192 2.55 -2.65 -17.29
N ILE A 193 2.14 -3.24 -18.41
CA ILE A 193 1.73 -2.51 -19.60
C ILE A 193 0.25 -2.28 -19.56
N MET A 194 -0.14 -1.03 -19.72
CA MET A 194 -1.53 -0.64 -19.86
C MET A 194 -1.95 -0.88 -21.33
N PRO A 195 -2.91 -1.79 -21.57
CA PRO A 195 -3.21 -2.28 -22.92
C PRO A 195 -4.06 -1.32 -23.76
N GLY A 196 -4.42 -0.13 -23.25
CA GLY A 196 -5.25 0.82 -23.99
C GLY A 196 -6.76 0.65 -23.80
N TYR A 197 -7.22 -0.03 -22.74
CA TYR A 197 -8.65 -0.25 -22.46
C TYR A 197 -9.14 0.34 -21.14
N THR A 198 -8.24 0.90 -20.32
CA THR A 198 -8.55 1.58 -19.06
C THR A 198 -8.41 3.09 -19.23
N TYR A 199 -8.97 3.87 -18.29
CA TYR A 199 -8.91 5.33 -18.31
C TYR A 199 -8.56 5.93 -16.95
N GLY A 200 -8.14 5.11 -15.99
CA GLY A 200 -7.97 5.51 -14.59
C GLY A 200 -6.86 6.53 -14.39
N PHE A 201 -5.69 6.27 -14.99
CA PHE A 201 -4.53 7.14 -14.84
C PHE A 201 -4.75 8.50 -15.51
N ASN A 202 -5.24 8.49 -16.75
CA ASN A 202 -5.52 9.73 -17.46
C ASN A 202 -6.68 10.49 -16.82
N PHE A 203 -7.65 9.81 -16.20
CA PHE A 203 -8.71 10.45 -15.42
C PHE A 203 -8.16 11.15 -14.18
N GLU A 204 -7.38 10.45 -13.35
CA GLU A 204 -6.73 11.06 -12.18
C GLU A 204 -5.90 12.29 -12.57
N LYS A 205 -5.05 12.16 -13.59
CA LYS A 205 -4.24 13.29 -14.10
C LYS A 205 -5.09 14.46 -14.60
N ALA A 206 -6.25 14.20 -15.21
CA ALA A 206 -7.11 15.24 -15.77
C ALA A 206 -8.01 15.93 -14.74
N MET A 207 -8.23 15.30 -13.59
CA MET A 207 -9.14 15.74 -12.53
C MET A 207 -8.42 16.25 -11.28
N THR A 208 -7.08 16.22 -11.28
CA THR A 208 -6.26 16.62 -10.15
C THR A 208 -5.13 17.55 -10.57
N VAL A 209 -4.61 18.32 -9.62
CA VAL A 209 -3.42 19.18 -9.80
C VAL A 209 -2.42 18.90 -8.69
N ALA A 210 -1.13 18.88 -9.03
CA ALA A 210 -0.09 18.69 -8.02
C ALA A 210 -0.08 19.86 -7.03
N VAL A 211 0.07 19.54 -5.75
CA VAL A 211 0.35 20.54 -4.70
C VAL A 211 1.74 21.14 -4.94
N PRO A 212 1.95 22.45 -4.71
CA PRO A 212 3.24 23.09 -4.88
C PRO A 212 4.40 22.33 -4.22
N GLY A 213 5.46 22.09 -4.98
CA GLY A 213 6.64 21.32 -4.56
C GLY A 213 6.51 19.80 -4.73
N CYS A 214 5.34 19.30 -5.14
CA CYS A 214 5.09 17.88 -5.43
C CYS A 214 4.90 17.61 -6.93
N GLU A 215 5.21 18.55 -7.82
CA GLU A 215 4.97 18.46 -9.28
C GLU A 215 5.76 17.32 -9.94
N LYS A 216 6.91 16.96 -9.35
CA LYS A 216 7.75 15.82 -9.78
C LYS A 216 7.35 14.49 -9.13
N GLY A 217 6.35 14.52 -8.23
CA GLY A 217 5.80 13.35 -7.57
C GLY A 217 5.00 12.46 -8.52
N THR A 218 4.93 11.17 -8.23
CA THR A 218 4.23 10.19 -9.07
C THR A 218 3.20 9.34 -8.35
N GLY A 219 3.47 8.97 -7.10
CA GLY A 219 2.52 8.27 -6.23
C GLY A 219 2.68 8.78 -4.81
N HIS A 220 1.58 9.21 -4.18
CA HIS A 220 1.57 9.66 -2.80
C HIS A 220 1.25 8.50 -1.87
N HIS A 221 2.11 8.24 -0.90
CA HIS A 221 1.95 7.21 0.10
C HIS A 221 1.75 7.84 1.46
N ARG A 222 0.60 7.57 2.09
CA ARG A 222 0.27 7.96 3.46
C ARG A 222 0.58 6.82 4.42
N ILE A 223 1.01 7.16 5.62
CA ILE A 223 1.40 6.24 6.68
C ILE A 223 0.60 6.62 7.92
N VAL A 224 -0.14 5.65 8.44
CA VAL A 224 -0.99 5.84 9.61
C VAL A 224 -0.75 4.76 10.66
N LYS A 225 -1.05 5.10 11.89
CA LYS A 225 -1.07 4.19 13.03
C LYS A 225 -2.51 4.02 13.51
N TYR A 226 -2.86 2.78 13.85
CA TYR A 226 -4.15 2.47 14.48
C TYR A 226 -3.99 2.80 15.96
N ALA A 227 -4.58 3.92 16.38
CA ALA A 227 -4.12 4.66 17.54
C ALA A 227 -4.73 4.16 18.86
N ARG A 228 -5.96 3.66 18.84
CA ARG A 228 -6.67 3.27 20.06
C ARG A 228 -6.43 1.80 20.39
N ALA A 229 -6.36 1.49 21.68
CA ALA A 229 -6.10 0.14 22.17
C ALA A 229 -7.15 -0.90 21.71
N HIS A 230 -8.36 -0.46 21.37
CA HIS A 230 -9.46 -1.31 20.94
C HIS A 230 -9.73 -1.25 19.43
N ASP A 231 -8.97 -0.44 18.67
CA ASP A 231 -9.10 -0.39 17.22
C ASP A 231 -8.76 -1.75 16.61
N PHE A 232 -9.56 -2.14 15.61
CA PHE A 232 -9.33 -3.29 14.74
C PHE A 232 -8.81 -4.55 15.44
N CYS A 233 -9.70 -5.15 16.23
CA CYS A 233 -9.45 -6.32 17.04
C CYS A 233 -8.38 -6.13 18.12
N GLY A 234 -8.08 -4.88 18.50
CA GLY A 234 -7.04 -4.52 19.46
C GLY A 234 -5.63 -4.82 18.96
N LEU A 235 -5.39 -4.65 17.65
CA LEU A 235 -4.08 -4.79 17.02
C LEU A 235 -3.45 -3.42 16.77
N LYS A 236 -2.20 -3.25 17.20
CA LYS A 236 -1.43 -2.02 16.95
C LYS A 236 -0.75 -2.11 15.59
N LEU A 237 -1.38 -1.51 14.58
CA LEU A 237 -0.91 -1.55 13.20
C LEU A 237 -0.31 -0.21 12.76
N VAL A 238 0.79 -0.27 12.03
CA VAL A 238 1.27 0.81 11.17
C VAL A 238 1.03 0.40 9.72
N VAL A 239 0.21 1.20 9.02
CA VAL A 239 -0.28 0.88 7.68
C VAL A 239 0.11 1.98 6.70
N ARG A 240 0.81 1.60 5.63
CA ARG A 240 1.06 2.46 4.47
C ARG A 240 0.06 2.17 3.35
N PHE A 241 -0.42 3.21 2.70
CA PHE A 241 -1.29 3.10 1.53
C PHE A 241 -1.11 4.27 0.58
N GLU A 242 -1.44 4.05 -0.68
CA GLU A 242 -1.43 5.10 -1.70
C GLU A 242 -2.77 5.85 -1.69
N VAL A 243 -2.71 7.16 -1.97
CA VAL A 243 -3.84 8.08 -1.98
C VAL A 243 -3.89 8.78 -3.34
N ASP A 244 -5.04 8.67 -4.02
CA ASP A 244 -5.21 9.18 -5.38
C ASP A 244 -5.30 10.71 -5.43
N ALA A 245 -6.05 11.29 -4.50
CA ALA A 245 -6.29 12.73 -4.47
C ALA A 245 -6.66 13.22 -3.07
N CYS A 246 -6.78 14.53 -2.91
CA CYS A 246 -7.33 15.17 -1.74
C CYS A 246 -8.28 16.31 -2.11
N LEU A 247 -9.18 16.67 -1.20
CA LEU A 247 -9.93 17.91 -1.31
C LEU A 247 -8.99 19.11 -1.19
N PRO A 248 -9.21 20.19 -1.97
CA PRO A 248 -8.47 21.43 -1.82
C PRO A 248 -8.57 21.96 -0.39
N SER A 249 -7.48 22.51 0.13
CA SER A 249 -7.54 23.16 1.43
C SER A 249 -8.47 24.38 1.34
N ALA A 250 -9.46 24.49 2.24
CA ALA A 250 -10.40 25.61 2.31
C ALA A 250 -9.73 26.97 2.61
N THR A 251 -8.41 26.99 2.77
CA THR A 251 -7.60 28.20 2.93
C THR A 251 -6.58 28.29 1.80
N PRO A 252 -6.59 29.36 0.98
CA PRO A 252 -5.42 29.75 0.23
C PRO A 252 -4.43 30.35 1.23
N LYS A 253 -3.74 29.52 2.00
CA LYS A 253 -2.63 29.96 2.84
C LYS A 253 -1.40 29.19 2.42
N ARG A 254 -0.44 29.94 1.87
CA ARG A 254 0.97 29.57 1.79
C ARG A 254 1.44 29.17 3.19
N SER A 255 1.27 27.91 3.57
CA SER A 255 2.11 27.29 4.59
C SER A 255 3.40 26.87 3.89
N ALA A 256 4.16 27.86 3.44
CA ALA A 256 5.60 27.70 3.54
C ALA A 256 5.86 27.42 5.02
N PHE A 257 6.68 26.41 5.31
CA PHE A 257 7.34 26.36 6.62
C PHE A 257 7.77 27.79 6.95
N PRO A 258 7.52 28.31 8.17
CA PRO A 258 8.15 29.55 8.55
C PRO A 258 9.64 29.27 8.50
N VAL A 259 10.29 29.69 7.42
CA VAL A 259 11.69 30.07 7.47
C VAL A 259 11.66 31.20 8.48
N LYS A 260 11.87 30.86 9.75
CA LYS A 260 12.36 31.85 10.70
C LYS A 260 13.63 32.35 10.02
N GLN A 261 13.59 33.57 9.51
CA GLN A 261 14.82 34.32 9.28
C GLN A 261 15.37 34.61 10.69
N SER A 262 15.90 33.59 11.36
CA SER A 262 16.86 33.78 12.42
C SER A 262 18.14 34.22 11.72
N SER A 263 18.53 35.46 11.94
CA SER A 263 19.80 36.02 11.50
C SER A 263 20.98 35.45 12.30
N ASN A 264 20.88 34.20 12.75
CA ASN A 264 21.86 33.56 13.62
C ASN A 264 22.71 32.58 12.80
N PRO A 265 24.03 32.82 12.65
CA PRO A 265 24.91 32.01 11.81
C PRO A 265 25.03 30.53 12.26
N ASP A 266 24.61 30.19 13.48
CA ASP A 266 24.62 28.81 14.00
C ASP A 266 23.49 27.92 13.42
N ASP A 267 22.35 28.48 13.00
CA ASP A 267 21.25 27.71 12.36
C ASP A 267 21.67 27.17 10.98
N LEU A 268 22.61 27.86 10.31
CA LEU A 268 23.19 27.39 9.05
C LEU A 268 24.11 26.17 9.28
N ALA A 269 24.77 26.11 10.44
CA ALA A 269 25.64 25.00 10.80
C ALA A 269 24.83 23.71 11.04
N ASP A 270 23.63 23.79 11.60
CA ASP A 270 22.73 22.63 11.76
C ASP A 270 22.12 22.15 10.42
N ILE A 271 21.84 23.07 9.50
CA ILE A 271 21.40 22.74 8.13
C ILE A 271 22.55 22.12 7.32
N LEU A 272 23.79 22.58 7.53
CA LEU A 272 24.99 22.03 6.89
C LEU A 272 25.50 20.75 7.55
N ALA A 273 25.28 20.55 8.86
CA ALA A 273 25.59 19.30 9.57
C ALA A 273 24.71 18.13 9.10
N GLY A 274 23.52 18.43 8.55
CA GLY A 274 22.68 17.47 7.82
C GLY A 274 23.17 17.14 6.41
N ILE A 275 24.14 17.89 5.88
CA ILE A 275 24.81 17.68 4.58
C ILE A 275 26.18 17.05 4.86
N ASN A 276 26.17 15.78 5.31
CA ASN A 276 27.39 14.98 5.30
C ASN A 276 27.69 14.55 3.85
N ILE A 277 28.44 15.36 3.13
CA ILE A 277 29.18 14.92 1.93
C ILE A 277 30.50 14.34 2.44
N THR A 278 30.51 13.07 2.81
CA THR A 278 31.76 12.33 2.97
C THR A 278 32.31 12.00 1.57
N PRO A 279 33.51 12.44 1.19
CA PRO A 279 34.19 11.86 0.05
C PRO A 279 34.64 10.45 0.45
N GLN A 280 34.10 9.43 -0.20
CA GLN A 280 34.57 8.06 0.00
C GLN A 280 35.06 7.49 -1.32
N ASP A 281 36.31 7.02 -1.29
CA ASP A 281 37.03 6.35 -2.36
C ASP A 281 36.24 5.15 -2.93
N PRO A 282 36.49 4.79 -4.20
CA PRO A 282 35.71 3.78 -4.89
C PRO A 282 36.16 2.36 -4.50
N ALA A 283 35.54 1.75 -3.49
CA ALA A 283 35.52 0.28 -3.37
C ALA A 283 34.40 -0.24 -2.44
N THR A 284 33.70 -1.25 -2.96
CA THR A 284 32.81 -2.24 -2.30
C THR A 284 31.47 -1.79 -1.71
N GLY A 285 30.40 -2.01 -2.49
CA GLY A 285 29.06 -2.38 -1.98
C GLY A 285 28.04 -1.24 -1.90
N SER A 286 27.47 -0.85 -3.04
CA SER A 286 26.43 0.19 -3.17
C SER A 286 25.17 -0.10 -2.33
N SER A 287 25.10 0.44 -1.12
CA SER A 287 23.85 0.82 -0.47
C SER A 287 23.38 2.13 -1.12
N SER A 288 22.47 2.05 -2.09
CA SER A 288 21.89 3.26 -2.71
C SER A 288 21.11 4.03 -1.64
N GLN A 289 21.68 5.12 -1.13
CA GLN A 289 21.08 5.98 -0.12
C GLN A 289 19.77 6.59 -0.68
N LEU A 290 18.66 6.40 0.04
CA LEU A 290 17.37 7.02 -0.29
C LEU A 290 17.48 8.54 -0.12
N ARG A 291 17.37 9.29 -1.21
CA ARG A 291 17.37 10.75 -1.21
C ARG A 291 16.02 11.31 -0.77
N ILE A 292 16.05 12.35 0.06
CA ILE A 292 14.83 12.97 0.60
C ILE A 292 14.80 14.45 0.24
N LEU A 293 13.71 14.88 -0.38
CA LEU A 293 13.38 16.27 -0.64
C LEU A 293 12.31 16.73 0.35
N ARG A 294 12.48 17.89 0.98
CA ARG A 294 11.49 18.45 1.91
C ARG A 294 10.53 19.36 1.15
N ALA A 295 9.35 18.86 0.82
CA ALA A 295 8.29 19.62 0.15
C ALA A 295 6.92 18.95 0.34
N GLY A 296 5.85 19.63 -0.10
CA GLY A 296 4.47 19.22 0.17
C GLY A 296 4.01 19.62 1.57
N VAL A 297 2.78 19.24 1.88
CA VAL A 297 2.09 19.55 3.14
C VAL A 297 1.39 18.32 3.72
N GLU A 298 1.29 18.25 5.04
CA GLU A 298 0.48 17.23 5.71
C GLU A 298 -1.01 17.47 5.41
N GLN A 299 -1.67 16.48 4.80
CA GLN A 299 -3.09 16.57 4.44
C GLN A 299 -3.97 15.93 5.54
N PRO A 300 -5.12 16.54 5.91
CA PRO A 300 -6.05 15.93 6.87
C PRO A 300 -6.54 14.55 6.42
N GLN A 301 -6.76 13.63 7.38
CA GLN A 301 -7.33 12.32 7.06
C GLN A 301 -8.72 12.43 6.42
N ALA A 302 -9.52 13.42 6.82
CA ALA A 302 -10.84 13.63 6.27
C ALA A 302 -10.83 14.18 4.83
N SER A 303 -9.69 14.67 4.30
CA SER A 303 -9.64 15.27 2.96
C SER A 303 -9.24 14.28 1.87
N ILE A 304 -8.73 13.09 2.21
CA ILE A 304 -8.22 12.15 1.19
C ILE A 304 -9.35 11.48 0.40
N ILE A 305 -9.08 11.23 -0.88
CA ILE A 305 -10.04 10.71 -1.85
C ILE A 305 -9.44 9.48 -2.52
N GLU A 306 -10.22 8.41 -2.62
CA GLU A 306 -9.94 7.29 -3.54
C GLU A 306 -10.71 7.54 -4.85
N LEU A 307 -10.00 7.46 -5.97
CA LEU A 307 -10.54 7.62 -7.30
C LEU A 307 -10.65 6.27 -8.00
N THR A 308 -11.75 6.07 -8.72
CA THR A 308 -11.86 4.97 -9.68
C THR A 308 -12.65 5.39 -10.90
N THR A 309 -12.59 4.57 -11.95
CA THR A 309 -13.32 4.79 -13.18
C THR A 309 -14.10 3.55 -13.57
N ARG A 310 -15.30 3.74 -14.12
CA ARG A 310 -16.12 2.66 -14.66
C ARG A 310 -16.77 3.04 -15.97
N SER A 311 -16.87 2.05 -16.86
CA SER A 311 -17.73 2.14 -18.03
C SER A 311 -19.19 2.21 -17.58
N GLU A 312 -20.00 3.00 -18.27
CA GLU A 312 -21.45 3.07 -18.06
C GLU A 312 -22.11 1.68 -18.06
N ASN A 313 -21.62 0.78 -18.91
CA ASN A 313 -22.13 -0.59 -19.06
C ASN A 313 -21.81 -1.50 -17.86
N ARG A 314 -20.92 -1.07 -16.95
CA ARG A 314 -20.40 -1.87 -15.83
C ARG A 314 -20.54 -1.17 -14.48
N ILE A 315 -21.18 0.00 -14.43
CA ILE A 315 -21.29 0.78 -13.19
C ILE A 315 -22.08 0.05 -12.10
N ASN A 316 -23.09 -0.74 -12.47
CA ASN A 316 -23.88 -1.54 -11.52
C ASN A 316 -23.15 -2.83 -11.07
N GLN A 317 -21.91 -3.05 -11.50
CA GLN A 317 -21.10 -4.23 -11.19
C GLN A 317 -19.87 -3.86 -10.36
N LEU A 318 -19.98 -2.84 -9.51
CA LEU A 318 -18.94 -2.53 -8.53
C LEU A 318 -18.77 -3.72 -7.57
N VAL A 319 -17.54 -4.22 -7.47
CA VAL A 319 -17.19 -5.33 -6.58
C VAL A 319 -16.93 -4.77 -5.19
N TRP A 320 -17.99 -4.54 -4.43
CA TRP A 320 -17.91 -3.92 -3.11
C TRP A 320 -17.07 -4.71 -2.10
N THR A 321 -17.03 -6.04 -2.22
CA THR A 321 -16.14 -6.91 -1.43
C THR A 321 -14.65 -6.59 -1.62
N GLU A 322 -14.29 -5.92 -2.72
CA GLU A 322 -12.92 -5.44 -2.98
C GLU A 322 -12.72 -3.97 -2.65
N ILE A 323 -13.73 -3.14 -2.93
CA ILE A 323 -13.69 -1.69 -2.76
C ILE A 323 -13.83 -1.30 -1.28
N PHE A 324 -14.80 -1.87 -0.58
CA PHE A 324 -15.10 -1.46 0.78
C PHE A 324 -13.92 -1.70 1.76
N PRO A 325 -13.25 -2.87 1.76
CA PRO A 325 -12.05 -3.06 2.58
C PRO A 325 -10.92 -2.09 2.26
N GLN A 326 -10.81 -1.68 1.00
CA GLN A 326 -9.82 -0.71 0.57
C GLN A 326 -10.06 0.67 1.21
N LEU A 327 -11.31 1.11 1.27
CA LEU A 327 -11.68 2.38 1.89
C LEU A 327 -11.59 2.31 3.42
N TYR A 328 -12.12 1.23 4.00
CA TYR A 328 -12.26 1.08 5.44
C TYR A 328 -10.92 0.90 6.16
N LEU A 329 -10.00 0.08 5.62
CA LEU A 329 -8.68 -0.15 6.22
C LEU A 329 -7.76 1.07 6.12
N SER A 330 -8.06 2.05 5.27
CA SER A 330 -7.34 3.33 5.23
C SER A 330 -8.14 4.49 5.79
N GLN A 331 -9.37 4.25 6.27
CA GLN A 331 -10.35 5.30 6.64
C GLN A 331 -10.40 6.43 5.59
N THR A 332 -10.44 6.04 4.31
CA THR A 332 -10.56 6.99 3.19
C THR A 332 -12.01 7.43 3.09
N LEU A 333 -12.29 8.67 3.52
CA LEU A 333 -13.65 9.17 3.66
C LEU A 333 -14.36 9.34 2.31
N HIS A 334 -13.66 9.81 1.28
CA HIS A 334 -14.25 10.15 -0.01
C HIS A 334 -13.92 9.09 -1.07
N PHE A 335 -14.95 8.58 -1.75
CA PHE A 335 -14.83 7.63 -2.86
C PHE A 335 -15.53 8.18 -4.10
N TYR A 336 -14.76 8.53 -5.13
CA TYR A 336 -15.28 9.13 -6.36
C TYR A 336 -15.14 8.19 -7.55
N VAL A 337 -16.24 7.98 -8.27
CA VAL A 337 -16.31 7.11 -9.45
C VAL A 337 -16.57 7.96 -10.69
N GLY A 338 -15.56 8.09 -11.56
CA GLY A 338 -15.73 8.68 -12.89
C GLY A 338 -16.40 7.70 -13.84
N ILE A 339 -17.58 8.06 -14.36
CA ILE A 339 -18.36 7.21 -15.27
C ILE A 339 -18.14 7.69 -16.71
N HIS A 340 -17.84 6.74 -17.60
CA HIS A 340 -17.51 7.05 -18.98
C HIS A 340 -18.14 6.11 -20.01
N SER A 341 -18.34 6.64 -21.21
CA SER A 341 -18.56 5.86 -22.43
C SER A 341 -17.33 5.99 -23.32
N ARG A 342 -16.56 4.89 -23.46
CA ARG A 342 -15.31 4.84 -24.26
C ARG A 342 -14.38 6.05 -24.00
N GLY A 343 -14.13 6.41 -22.75
CA GLY A 343 -13.27 7.54 -22.36
C GLY A 343 -13.92 8.93 -22.40
N ARG A 344 -15.20 9.05 -22.82
CA ARG A 344 -15.98 10.27 -22.61
C ARG A 344 -16.62 10.20 -21.22
N PHE A 345 -16.05 10.91 -20.26
CA PHE A 345 -16.57 11.04 -18.90
C PHE A 345 -17.68 12.08 -18.88
N TYR A 346 -18.81 11.75 -18.26
CA TYR A 346 -19.99 12.61 -18.24
C TYR A 346 -20.65 12.69 -16.86
N GLU A 347 -20.28 11.81 -15.92
CA GLU A 347 -20.79 11.80 -14.54
C GLU A 347 -19.66 11.41 -13.57
N ILE A 348 -19.66 12.02 -12.38
CA ILE A 348 -18.83 11.59 -11.24
C ILE A 348 -19.78 11.30 -10.08
N ARG A 349 -19.81 10.04 -9.62
CA ARG A 349 -20.53 9.67 -8.40
C ARG A 349 -19.62 9.85 -7.20
N LYS A 350 -20.04 10.68 -6.24
CA LYS A 350 -19.31 10.94 -5.00
C LYS A 350 -20.02 10.22 -3.86
N GLN A 351 -19.34 9.29 -3.21
CA GLN A 351 -19.83 8.58 -2.03
C GLN A 351 -18.90 8.85 -0.85
N ARG A 352 -19.47 8.82 0.36
CA ARG A 352 -18.70 8.90 1.60
C ARG A 352 -18.71 7.57 2.33
N LEU A 353 -17.62 7.26 3.04
CA LEU A 353 -17.47 6.04 3.84
C LEU A 353 -18.52 5.94 4.96
N ASP A 354 -19.02 7.06 5.47
CA ASP A 354 -20.07 7.15 6.50
C ASP A 354 -21.49 7.32 5.93
N SER A 355 -21.67 7.14 4.63
CA SER A 355 -23.01 7.12 4.02
C SER A 355 -23.79 5.86 4.38
N LEU A 356 -25.12 5.95 4.33
CA LEU A 356 -26.03 4.82 4.61
C LEU A 356 -25.73 3.59 3.74
N GLU A 357 -25.34 3.80 2.48
CA GLU A 357 -24.95 2.70 1.58
C GLU A 357 -23.72 1.93 2.09
N MET A 358 -22.75 2.65 2.66
CA MET A 358 -21.53 2.05 3.20
C MET A 358 -21.75 1.35 4.54
N VAL A 359 -22.80 1.69 5.28
CA VAL A 359 -23.20 0.95 6.50
C VAL A 359 -23.54 -0.50 6.15
N SER A 360 -24.30 -0.75 5.08
CA SER A 360 -24.58 -2.13 4.66
C SER A 360 -23.32 -2.88 4.23
N GLN A 361 -22.39 -2.20 3.54
CA GLN A 361 -21.10 -2.81 3.18
C GLN A 361 -20.25 -3.14 4.41
N ARG A 362 -20.31 -2.29 5.44
CA ARG A 362 -19.66 -2.49 6.74
C ARG A 362 -20.18 -3.73 7.46
N GLU A 363 -21.50 -3.91 7.48
CA GLU A 363 -22.14 -5.08 8.08
C GLU A 363 -21.75 -6.38 7.35
N GLN A 364 -21.77 -6.36 6.01
CA GLN A 364 -21.37 -7.51 5.19
C GLN A 364 -19.89 -7.88 5.38
N ALA A 365 -19.01 -6.89 5.58
CA ALA A 365 -17.58 -7.11 5.77
C ALA A 365 -17.20 -7.54 7.20
N GLU A 366 -18.10 -7.39 8.18
CA GLU A 366 -17.82 -7.56 9.61
C GLU A 366 -17.18 -8.90 9.96
N THR A 367 -17.78 -9.98 9.48
CA THR A 367 -17.26 -11.34 9.72
C THR A 367 -15.86 -11.51 9.12
N SER A 368 -15.60 -10.93 7.95
CA SER A 368 -14.30 -11.00 7.29
C SER A 368 -13.24 -10.18 8.05
N PHE A 369 -13.60 -9.03 8.64
CA PHE A 369 -12.67 -8.26 9.47
C PHE A 369 -12.30 -8.98 10.77
N LYS A 370 -13.27 -9.63 11.44
CA LYS A 370 -12.97 -10.47 12.62
C LYS A 370 -12.00 -11.59 12.26
N LYS A 371 -12.25 -12.28 11.14
CA LYS A 371 -11.33 -13.32 10.65
C LYS A 371 -9.96 -12.75 10.26
N LEU A 372 -9.88 -11.54 9.71
CA LEU A 372 -8.61 -10.87 9.42
C LEU A 372 -7.83 -10.61 10.71
N GLY A 373 -8.48 -10.08 11.76
CA GLY A 373 -7.85 -9.89 13.07
C GLY A 373 -7.32 -11.22 13.67
N MET A 374 -8.11 -12.29 13.57
CA MET A 374 -7.68 -13.62 14.00
C MET A 374 -6.47 -14.13 13.19
N ALA A 375 -6.51 -14.00 11.86
CA ALA A 375 -5.43 -14.41 10.98
C ALA A 375 -4.13 -13.65 11.29
N LEU A 376 -4.21 -12.34 11.51
CA LEU A 376 -3.05 -11.54 11.91
C LEU A 376 -2.46 -12.05 13.23
N ARG A 377 -3.27 -12.32 14.24
CA ARG A 377 -2.77 -12.89 15.52
C ARG A 377 -2.11 -14.25 15.34
N MET A 378 -2.66 -15.12 14.48
CA MET A 378 -2.03 -16.41 14.17
C MET A 378 -0.67 -16.23 13.51
N ILE A 379 -0.60 -15.33 12.51
CA ILE A 379 0.63 -15.03 11.79
C ILE A 379 1.68 -14.45 12.75
N GLN A 380 1.29 -13.55 13.65
CA GLN A 380 2.18 -12.97 14.65
C GLN A 380 2.79 -14.05 15.55
N LYS A 381 1.94 -14.91 16.13
CA LYS A 381 2.39 -16.02 16.98
C LYS A 381 3.34 -16.96 16.23
N LEU A 382 3.05 -17.24 14.96
CA LEU A 382 3.89 -18.08 14.12
C LEU A 382 5.27 -17.42 13.92
N VAL A 383 5.32 -16.16 13.50
CA VAL A 383 6.58 -15.46 13.25
C VAL A 383 7.41 -15.32 14.54
N ILE A 384 6.76 -15.06 15.69
CA ILE A 384 7.42 -15.06 17.01
C ILE A 384 8.02 -16.43 17.33
N LYS A 385 7.28 -17.52 17.10
CA LYS A 385 7.74 -18.90 17.36
C LYS A 385 8.99 -19.26 16.56
N HIS A 386 9.11 -18.78 15.32
CA HIS A 386 10.30 -19.00 14.48
C HIS A 386 11.48 -18.09 14.85
N GLY A 387 11.23 -16.97 15.52
CA GLY A 387 12.25 -16.08 16.07
C GLY A 387 12.85 -15.07 15.06
N GLN A 388 13.71 -14.18 15.57
CA GLN A 388 14.24 -13.03 14.82
C GLN A 388 15.21 -13.39 13.69
N ALA A 389 15.87 -14.55 13.78
CA ALA A 389 16.78 -15.01 12.73
C ALA A 389 16.03 -15.55 11.50
N ALA A 390 14.75 -15.93 11.66
CA ALA A 390 13.97 -16.49 10.57
C ALA A 390 13.64 -15.43 9.51
N ARG A 391 13.65 -15.86 8.25
CA ARG A 391 13.15 -15.10 7.11
C ARG A 391 12.04 -15.91 6.49
N LEU A 392 10.80 -15.50 6.68
CA LEU A 392 9.64 -16.28 6.29
C LEU A 392 8.94 -15.66 5.10
N SER A 393 8.23 -16.48 4.34
CA SER A 393 7.31 -16.04 3.30
C SER A 393 5.99 -16.76 3.47
N LEU A 394 4.93 -15.97 3.56
CA LEU A 394 3.57 -16.43 3.53
C LEU A 394 3.12 -16.53 2.07
N VAL A 395 2.81 -17.73 1.60
CA VAL A 395 2.43 -18.01 0.21
C VAL A 395 1.03 -18.59 0.19
N CYS A 396 0.10 -17.88 -0.45
CA CYS A 396 -1.21 -18.42 -0.80
C CYS A 396 -1.15 -18.97 -2.22
N GLU A 397 -1.45 -20.25 -2.39
CA GLU A 397 -1.62 -20.89 -3.69
C GLU A 397 -2.92 -21.69 -3.68
N ARG A 398 -3.82 -21.42 -4.64
CA ARG A 398 -5.10 -22.11 -4.77
C ARG A 398 -5.90 -22.13 -3.45
N GLY A 399 -5.86 -21.02 -2.72
CA GLY A 399 -6.53 -20.84 -1.42
C GLY A 399 -5.81 -21.47 -0.20
N LYS A 400 -4.76 -22.27 -0.40
CA LYS A 400 -3.96 -22.83 0.70
C LYS A 400 -2.89 -21.83 1.12
N LEU A 401 -2.86 -21.46 2.40
CA LEU A 401 -1.88 -20.52 2.95
C LEU A 401 -0.74 -21.30 3.64
N MET A 402 0.44 -21.24 3.05
CA MET A 402 1.63 -21.99 3.45
C MET A 402 2.74 -21.03 3.87
N VAL A 403 3.60 -21.47 4.80
CA VAL A 403 4.76 -20.72 5.23
C VAL A 403 6.02 -21.42 4.73
N TYR A 404 6.92 -20.66 4.14
CA TYR A 404 8.22 -21.13 3.67
C TYR A 404 9.34 -20.30 4.30
N GLU A 405 10.50 -20.91 4.47
CA GLU A 405 11.73 -20.17 4.73
C GLU A 405 12.30 -19.59 3.44
N ARG A 406 12.81 -18.37 3.52
CA ARG A 406 13.56 -17.73 2.43
C ARG A 406 15.00 -18.26 2.44
N VAL A 407 15.57 -18.42 1.25
CA VAL A 407 16.98 -18.80 1.07
C VAL A 407 17.90 -17.66 1.52
N SER A 408 17.51 -16.42 1.24
CA SER A 408 18.25 -15.25 1.68
C SER A 408 17.98 -14.94 3.15
N THR A 409 19.05 -14.71 3.90
CA THR A 409 19.02 -14.23 5.29
C THR A 409 18.95 -12.70 5.39
N GLN A 410 18.99 -11.99 4.25
CA GLN A 410 18.95 -10.53 4.21
C GLN A 410 17.68 -10.01 4.86
N SER A 411 17.86 -9.07 5.79
CA SER A 411 16.76 -8.36 6.44
C SER A 411 16.04 -7.45 5.43
N CYS A 412 14.75 -7.28 5.63
CA CYS A 412 13.89 -6.38 4.87
C CYS A 412 14.12 -4.90 5.19
N LEU A 413 14.84 -4.61 6.28
CA LEU A 413 15.22 -3.27 6.67
C LEU A 413 16.71 -3.20 7.03
N PRO A 414 17.35 -2.03 6.84
CA PRO A 414 18.68 -1.79 7.36
C PRO A 414 18.74 -1.94 8.90
N ALA A 415 19.90 -2.34 9.41
CA ALA A 415 20.09 -2.62 10.84
C ALA A 415 19.78 -1.41 11.73
N GLU A 416 20.09 -0.18 11.29
CA GLU A 416 19.77 1.01 12.05
C GLU A 416 18.26 1.27 12.20
N VAL A 417 17.44 0.80 11.26
CA VAL A 417 15.99 0.88 11.35
C VAL A 417 15.45 -0.27 12.22
N MET A 418 16.04 -1.47 12.11
CA MET A 418 15.66 -2.62 12.95
C MET A 418 15.87 -2.37 14.45
N ARG A 419 16.91 -1.62 14.83
CA ARG A 419 17.18 -1.25 16.23
C ARG A 419 16.04 -0.48 16.91
N ARG A 420 15.11 0.12 16.16
CA ARG A 420 13.94 0.82 16.73
C ARG A 420 13.00 -0.11 17.48
N PHE A 421 13.02 -1.39 17.15
CA PHE A 421 12.17 -2.41 17.76
C PHE A 421 12.82 -3.08 18.97
N GLU A 422 14.08 -2.73 19.26
CA GLU A 422 14.80 -3.15 20.46
C GLU A 422 14.39 -2.26 21.64
N LYS A 423 14.42 -2.82 22.85
CA LYS A 423 14.14 -2.09 24.09
C LYS A 423 15.43 -1.75 24.80
#